data_AF-A0A961U260-F1
#
_entry.id   AF-A0A961U260-F1
#
_cell.length_a   1.000
_cell.length_b   1.000
_cell.length_c   1.000
_cell.angle_alpha   90.00
_cell.angle_beta   90.00
_cell.angle_gamma   90.00
#
_symmetry.space_group_name_H-M   'P 1'
#
loop_
_entity.id
_entity.type
_entity.pdbx_description
1 polymer ?
#
loop_
_entity_poly.entity_id
_entity_poly.type
_entity_poly.pdbx_seq_one_letter_code
_entity_poly.pdbx_strand_id
1 'polypeptide(L)'
;MLNASNIGSILSGVALLLVAAAAWRTYFKFSKITLFDNWINRQSSVYDEFWNVETNFRVRWYIISDIGYRELVPVLIKRLSHEELTLEEYEKIEALDRFIMPMARFRYFDSETNFAERRALWDRFFGLWIKEIRKRKELSKYIEQYWDDAKIFD
;
A
#
# COMPACT_ATOMS: atom_id res chain seq x y z
N MET A 1 43.09 -11.75 48.93
CA MET A 1 41.72 -11.82 49.49
C MET A 1 40.87 -10.77 48.80
N LEU A 2 39.83 -11.17 48.08
CA LEU A 2 38.87 -10.22 47.51
C LEU A 2 38.02 -9.65 48.64
N ASN A 3 38.12 -8.35 48.92
CA ASN A 3 37.25 -7.69 49.89
C ASN A 3 35.81 -7.73 49.40
N ALA A 4 34.86 -7.97 50.32
CA ALA A 4 33.42 -8.01 50.02
C ALA A 4 32.91 -6.76 49.27
N SER A 5 33.55 -5.61 49.48
CA SER A 5 33.26 -4.36 48.77
C SER A 5 33.58 -4.42 47.27
N ASN A 6 34.67 -5.08 46.87
CA ASN A 6 35.07 -5.22 45.46
C ASN A 6 34.20 -6.24 44.72
N ILE A 7 33.69 -7.24 45.44
CA ILE A 7 32.73 -8.21 44.88
C ILE A 7 31.37 -7.53 44.68
N GLY A 8 30.93 -6.70 45.63
CA GLY A 8 29.68 -5.95 45.53
C GLY A 8 29.64 -4.94 44.37
N SER A 9 30.73 -4.23 44.11
CA SER A 9 30.83 -3.27 43.00
C SER A 9 30.92 -3.93 41.62
N ILE A 10 31.56 -5.11 41.52
CA ILE A 10 31.58 -5.89 40.28
C ILE A 10 30.19 -6.49 40.00
N LEU A 11 29.52 -7.03 41.01
CA LEU A 11 28.17 -7.59 40.87
C LEU A 11 27.14 -6.52 40.48
N SER A 12 27.23 -5.31 41.03
CA SER A 12 26.33 -4.20 40.64
C SER A 12 26.58 -3.73 39.20
N GLY A 13 27.84 -3.68 38.76
CA GLY A 13 28.19 -3.39 37.37
C GLY A 13 27.66 -4.44 36.39
N VAL A 14 27.79 -5.73 36.74
CA VAL A 14 27.25 -6.85 35.93
C VAL A 14 25.72 -6.82 35.89
N ALA A 15 25.06 -6.53 37.00
CA ALA A 15 23.60 -6.40 37.05
C ALA A 15 23.09 -5.28 36.13
N LEU A 16 23.76 -4.12 36.12
CA LEU A 16 23.40 -3.00 35.23
C LEU A 16 23.55 -3.37 33.74
N LEU A 17 24.62 -4.09 33.38
CA LEU A 17 24.83 -4.55 32.01
C LEU A 17 23.75 -5.56 31.57
N LEU A 18 23.35 -6.48 32.45
CA LEU A 18 22.28 -7.43 32.17
C LEU A 18 20.92 -6.73 32.01
N VAL A 19 20.61 -5.74 32.85
CA VAL A 19 19.40 -4.93 32.72
C VAL A 19 19.41 -4.12 31.42
N ALA A 20 20.53 -3.50 31.07
CA ALA A 20 20.69 -2.75 29.82
C ALA A 20 20.51 -3.65 28.59
N ALA A 21 21.10 -4.86 28.59
CA ALA A 21 20.93 -5.84 27.53
C ALA A 21 19.49 -6.34 27.41
N ALA A 22 18.81 -6.60 28.54
CA ALA A 22 17.41 -6.99 28.58
C ALA A 22 16.50 -5.86 28.07
N ALA A 23 16.75 -4.61 28.47
CA ALA A 23 16.03 -3.43 28.01
C ALA A 23 16.23 -3.22 26.51
N TRP A 24 17.45 -3.34 26.00
CA TRP A 24 17.77 -3.25 24.58
C TRP A 24 17.04 -4.31 23.77
N ARG A 25 17.11 -5.59 24.17
CA ARG A 25 16.39 -6.68 23.50
C ARG A 25 14.88 -6.45 23.48
N THR A 26 14.34 -5.96 24.60
CA THR A 26 12.91 -5.65 24.74
C THR A 26 12.52 -4.50 23.82
N TYR A 27 13.31 -3.41 23.78
CA TYR A 27 13.12 -2.28 22.88
C TYR A 27 13.10 -2.72 21.40
N PHE A 28 14.07 -3.54 20.97
CA PHE A 28 14.09 -4.05 19.59
C PHE A 28 12.87 -4.94 19.28
N LYS A 29 12.43 -5.76 20.22
CA LYS A 29 11.23 -6.60 20.04
C LYS A 29 9.97 -5.73 19.93
N PHE A 30 9.79 -4.77 20.84
CA PHE A 30 8.65 -3.84 20.80
C PHE A 30 8.66 -2.99 19.54
N SER A 31 9.81 -2.43 19.14
CA SER A 31 9.94 -1.66 17.91
C SER A 31 9.51 -2.47 16.68
N LYS A 32 9.93 -3.73 16.58
CA LYS A 32 9.49 -4.62 15.48
C LYS A 32 7.99 -4.89 15.51
N ILE A 33 7.41 -5.14 16.67
CA ILE A 33 5.96 -5.36 16.82
C ILE A 33 5.19 -4.09 16.43
N THR A 34 5.58 -2.92 16.93
CA THR A 34 4.93 -1.65 16.59
C THR A 34 5.01 -1.34 15.10
N LEU A 35 6.14 -1.61 14.45
CA LEU A 35 6.27 -1.45 12.99
C LEU A 35 5.33 -2.41 12.24
N PHE A 36 5.19 -3.64 12.71
CA PHE A 36 4.28 -4.62 12.13
C PHE A 36 2.82 -4.25 12.32
N ASP A 37 2.41 -3.84 13.52
CA ASP A 37 1.05 -3.41 13.83
C ASP A 37 0.66 -2.16 13.03
N ASN A 38 1.57 -1.19 12.94
CA ASN A 38 1.38 0.00 12.11
C ASN A 38 1.21 -0.37 10.64
N TRP A 39 1.98 -1.34 10.15
CA TRP A 39 1.83 -1.83 8.79
C TRP A 39 0.48 -2.51 8.59
N ILE A 40 0.05 -3.42 9.48
CA ILE A 40 -1.27 -4.07 9.41
C ILE A 40 -2.39 -3.03 9.41
N ASN A 41 -2.34 -2.06 10.32
CA ASN A 41 -3.37 -1.02 10.42
C ASN A 41 -3.47 -0.19 9.13
N ARG A 42 -2.33 0.18 8.54
CA ARG A 42 -2.30 0.86 7.23
C ARG A 42 -2.88 0.00 6.12
N GLN A 43 -2.53 -1.29 6.05
CA GLN A 43 -3.08 -2.19 5.02
C GLN A 43 -4.57 -2.44 5.20
N SER A 44 -5.03 -2.57 6.44
CA SER A 44 -6.46 -2.70 6.76
C SER A 44 -7.24 -1.47 6.29
N SER A 45 -6.72 -0.27 6.53
CA SER A 45 -7.32 0.97 6.05
C SER A 45 -7.36 1.04 4.51
N VAL A 46 -6.29 0.63 3.83
CA VAL A 46 -6.26 0.56 2.34
C VAL A 46 -7.29 -0.44 1.83
N TYR A 47 -7.41 -1.60 2.48
CA TYR A 47 -8.40 -2.61 2.12
C TYR A 47 -9.82 -2.08 2.30
N ASP A 48 -10.11 -1.45 3.43
CA ASP A 48 -11.43 -0.89 3.73
C ASP A 48 -11.82 0.17 2.69
N GLU A 49 -10.90 1.10 2.39
CA GLU A 49 -11.12 2.12 1.37
C GLU A 49 -11.35 1.51 -0.01
N PHE A 50 -10.58 0.47 -0.37
CA PHE A 50 -10.74 -0.19 -1.65
C PHE A 50 -12.11 -0.87 -1.76
N TRP A 51 -12.51 -1.68 -0.78
CA TRP A 51 -13.70 -2.53 -0.88
C TRP A 51 -15.01 -1.84 -0.53
N ASN A 52 -15.01 -1.00 0.52
CA ASN A 52 -16.24 -0.52 1.16
C ASN A 52 -16.67 0.87 0.68
N VAL A 53 -15.83 1.57 -0.10
CA VAL A 53 -16.22 2.84 -0.72
C VAL A 53 -17.06 2.57 -1.98
N GLU A 54 -18.29 3.11 -2.01
CA GLU A 54 -19.24 2.89 -3.11
C GLU A 54 -18.71 3.34 -4.47
N THR A 55 -17.96 4.44 -4.54
CA THR A 55 -17.36 4.92 -5.80
C THR A 55 -16.42 3.87 -6.41
N ASN A 56 -15.71 3.11 -5.56
CA ASN A 56 -14.81 2.05 -6.00
C ASN A 56 -15.57 0.83 -6.55
N PHE A 57 -16.81 0.58 -6.09
CA PHE A 57 -17.64 -0.48 -6.66
C PHE A 57 -17.93 -0.23 -8.14
N ARG A 58 -18.27 1.01 -8.52
CA ARG A 58 -18.55 1.36 -9.92
C ARG A 58 -17.30 1.22 -10.78
N VAL A 59 -16.14 1.64 -10.30
CA VAL A 59 -14.88 1.48 -11.03
C VAL A 59 -14.47 0.01 -11.17
N ARG A 60 -14.65 -0.81 -10.12
CA ARG A 60 -14.49 -2.27 -10.23
C ARG A 60 -15.34 -2.84 -11.37
N TRP A 61 -16.60 -2.40 -11.47
CA TRP A 61 -17.46 -2.82 -12.57
C TRP A 61 -16.95 -2.35 -13.94
N TYR A 62 -16.52 -1.08 -14.07
CA TYR A 62 -15.90 -0.56 -15.30
C TYR A 62 -14.65 -1.36 -15.73
N ILE A 63 -13.88 -1.88 -14.78
CA ILE A 63 -12.64 -2.61 -15.07
C ILE A 63 -12.91 -4.09 -15.39
N ILE A 64 -13.81 -4.77 -14.69
CA ILE A 64 -14.08 -6.20 -14.95
C ILE A 64 -15.02 -6.40 -16.14
N SER A 65 -16.02 -5.55 -16.31
CA SER A 65 -17.06 -5.76 -17.32
C SER A 65 -16.72 -5.09 -18.65
N ASP A 66 -16.91 -5.78 -19.77
CA ASP A 66 -16.80 -5.17 -21.10
C ASP A 66 -17.91 -4.15 -21.39
N ILE A 67 -19.06 -4.29 -20.74
CA ILE A 67 -20.12 -3.28 -20.84
C ILE A 67 -19.68 -2.02 -20.12
N GLY A 68 -19.21 -2.15 -18.87
CA GLY A 68 -18.72 -1.02 -18.10
C GLY A 68 -17.51 -0.35 -18.74
N TYR A 69 -16.57 -1.13 -19.26
CA TYR A 69 -15.42 -0.56 -19.94
C TYR A 69 -15.80 0.25 -21.18
N ARG A 70 -16.78 -0.22 -21.97
CA ARG A 70 -17.28 0.53 -23.13
C ARG A 70 -17.89 1.88 -22.74
N GLU A 71 -18.46 1.99 -21.55
CA GLU A 71 -18.95 3.27 -21.02
C GLU A 71 -17.80 4.21 -20.61
N LEU A 72 -16.71 3.65 -20.07
CA LEU A 72 -15.55 4.41 -19.61
C LEU A 72 -14.64 4.87 -20.77
N VAL A 73 -14.56 4.10 -21.86
CA VAL A 73 -13.65 4.37 -23.00
C VAL A 73 -13.79 5.78 -23.60
N PRO A 74 -15.00 6.31 -23.92
CA PRO A 74 -15.13 7.65 -24.46
C PRO A 74 -14.56 8.72 -23.53
N VAL A 75 -14.74 8.55 -22.22
CA VAL A 75 -14.22 9.45 -21.18
C VAL A 75 -12.69 9.41 -21.15
N LEU A 76 -12.11 8.20 -21.19
CA LEU A 76 -10.65 8.03 -21.23
C LEU A 76 -10.05 8.63 -22.49
N ILE A 77 -10.69 8.45 -23.66
CA ILE A 77 -10.22 9.01 -24.92
C ILE A 77 -10.17 10.53 -24.84
N LYS A 78 -11.27 11.17 -24.41
CA LYS A 78 -11.32 12.64 -24.22
C LYS A 78 -10.26 13.12 -23.25
N ARG A 79 -10.10 12.43 -22.13
CA ARG A 79 -9.10 12.79 -21.13
C ARG A 79 -7.67 12.71 -21.69
N LEU A 80 -7.35 11.61 -22.39
CA LEU A 80 -6.05 11.39 -23.04
C LEU A 80 -5.77 12.37 -24.18
N SER A 81 -6.79 12.85 -24.89
CA SER A 81 -6.66 13.87 -25.93
C SER A 81 -6.70 15.31 -25.41
N HIS A 82 -6.77 15.50 -24.09
CA HIS A 82 -6.89 16.80 -23.43
C HIS A 82 -8.15 17.59 -23.85
N GLU A 83 -9.22 16.89 -24.22
CA GLU A 83 -10.52 17.47 -24.48
C GLU A 83 -11.26 17.84 -23.18
N GLU A 84 -12.21 18.76 -23.28
CA GLU A 84 -13.05 19.16 -22.15
C GLU A 84 -14.02 18.03 -21.78
N LEU A 85 -14.07 17.74 -20.48
CA LEU A 85 -14.98 16.74 -19.91
C LEU A 85 -16.22 17.43 -19.37
N THR A 86 -17.38 16.78 -19.53
CA THR A 86 -18.56 17.17 -18.77
C THR A 86 -18.37 16.87 -17.27
N LEU A 87 -19.24 17.41 -16.41
CA LEU A 87 -19.19 17.11 -14.98
C LEU A 87 -19.28 15.61 -14.70
N GLU A 88 -20.19 14.89 -15.36
CA GLU A 88 -20.36 13.44 -15.19
C GLU A 88 -19.10 12.66 -15.64
N GLU A 89 -18.48 13.11 -16.73
CA GLU A 89 -17.24 12.52 -17.24
C GLU A 89 -16.07 12.76 -16.27
N TYR A 90 -16.01 13.95 -15.67
CA TYR A 90 -15.01 14.28 -14.66
C TYR A 90 -15.19 13.41 -13.40
N GLU A 91 -16.42 13.21 -12.93
CA GLU A 91 -16.72 12.33 -11.80
C GLU A 91 -16.28 10.88 -12.04
N LYS A 92 -16.37 10.39 -13.29
CA LYS A 92 -15.86 9.06 -13.67
C LYS A 92 -14.33 8.99 -13.58
N ILE A 93 -13.63 10.03 -14.03
CA ILE A 93 -12.17 10.13 -13.90
C ILE A 93 -11.76 10.22 -12.42
N GLU A 94 -12.42 11.05 -11.63
CA GLU A 94 -12.14 11.18 -10.21
C GLU A 94 -12.39 9.86 -9.45
N ALA A 95 -13.47 9.16 -9.77
CA ALA A 95 -13.73 7.83 -9.20
C ALA A 95 -12.60 6.85 -9.57
N LEU A 96 -12.16 6.85 -10.83
CA LEU A 96 -11.04 6.03 -11.28
C LEU A 96 -9.75 6.36 -10.53
N ASP A 97 -9.43 7.64 -10.34
CA ASP A 97 -8.24 8.08 -9.60
C ASP A 97 -8.30 7.64 -8.13
N ARG A 98 -9.46 7.80 -7.48
CA ARG A 98 -9.69 7.30 -6.11
C ARG A 98 -9.56 5.78 -6.01
N PHE A 99 -9.87 5.05 -7.07
CA PHE A 99 -9.69 3.60 -7.11
C PHE A 99 -8.22 3.18 -7.27
N ILE A 100 -7.43 3.94 -8.05
CA ILE A 100 -5.99 3.66 -8.24
C ILE A 100 -5.17 4.08 -7.00
N MET A 101 -5.58 5.12 -6.27
CA MET A 101 -4.85 5.64 -5.11
C MET A 101 -4.55 4.60 -4.00
N PRO A 102 -5.49 3.74 -3.55
CA PRO A 102 -5.21 2.62 -2.64
C PRO A 102 -4.14 1.66 -3.19
N MET A 103 -4.20 1.37 -4.49
CA MET A 103 -3.22 0.51 -5.14
C MET A 103 -1.82 1.16 -5.07
N ALA A 104 -1.70 2.40 -5.52
CA ALA A 104 -0.45 3.14 -5.49
C ALA A 104 0.16 3.21 -4.07
N ARG A 105 -0.67 3.51 -3.05
CA ARG A 105 -0.24 3.58 -1.65
C ARG A 105 0.28 2.25 -1.12
N PHE A 106 -0.41 1.14 -1.38
CA PHE A 106 0.05 -0.18 -0.94
C PHE A 106 1.43 -0.49 -1.53
N ARG A 107 1.64 -0.19 -2.83
CA ARG A 107 2.93 -0.38 -3.50
C ARG A 107 4.03 0.49 -2.91
N TYR A 108 3.73 1.75 -2.62
CA TYR A 108 4.66 2.65 -1.95
C TYR A 108 5.08 2.10 -0.57
N PHE A 109 4.13 1.64 0.25
CA PHE A 109 4.43 1.04 1.55
C PHE A 109 5.22 -0.28 1.46
N ASP A 110 5.09 -1.03 0.36
CA ASP A 110 5.87 -2.24 0.11
C ASP A 110 7.35 -1.90 -0.17
N SER A 111 7.61 -0.79 -0.88
CA SER A 111 8.98 -0.38 -1.25
C SER A 111 9.87 -0.02 -0.05
N GLU A 112 9.29 0.42 1.06
CA GLU A 112 10.03 0.77 2.29
C GLU A 112 10.47 -0.46 3.10
N THR A 113 9.93 -1.65 2.79
CA THR A 113 10.10 -2.84 3.63
C THR A 113 10.16 -4.12 2.78
N ASN A 114 11.36 -4.64 2.57
CA ASN A 114 11.71 -5.71 1.62
C ASN A 114 11.22 -7.13 2.02
N PHE A 115 9.91 -7.32 2.25
CA PHE A 115 9.31 -8.61 2.63
C PHE A 115 8.60 -9.24 1.44
N ALA A 116 9.13 -10.34 0.90
CA ALA A 116 8.54 -11.09 -0.22
C ALA A 116 7.06 -11.50 0.01
N GLU A 117 6.69 -11.74 1.27
CA GLU A 117 5.31 -12.06 1.69
C GLU A 117 4.32 -10.93 1.41
N ARG A 118 4.77 -9.66 1.39
CA ARG A 118 3.94 -8.49 1.15
C ARG A 118 3.62 -8.30 -0.32
N ARG A 119 4.57 -8.60 -1.21
CA ARG A 119 4.31 -8.69 -2.65
C ARG A 119 3.29 -9.77 -3.00
N ALA A 120 3.34 -10.92 -2.32
CA ALA A 120 2.32 -11.95 -2.50
C ALA A 120 0.92 -11.49 -2.06
N LEU A 121 0.82 -10.67 -1.00
CA LEU A 121 -0.44 -10.05 -0.59
C LEU A 121 -0.94 -9.03 -1.62
N TRP A 122 -0.05 -8.19 -2.15
CA TRP A 122 -0.37 -7.26 -3.24
C TRP A 122 -0.99 -7.97 -4.43
N ASP A 123 -0.33 -9.01 -4.94
CA ASP A 123 -0.83 -9.80 -6.07
C ASP A 123 -2.17 -10.46 -5.76
N ARG A 124 -2.36 -10.89 -4.51
CA ARG A 124 -3.63 -11.51 -4.06
C ARG A 124 -4.77 -10.51 -3.98
N PHE A 125 -4.52 -9.28 -3.55
CA PHE A 125 -5.57 -8.26 -3.39
C PHE A 125 -5.87 -7.53 -4.70
N PHE A 126 -4.85 -7.18 -5.47
CA PHE A 126 -5.00 -6.29 -6.63
C PHE A 126 -4.66 -6.95 -7.97
N GLY A 127 -4.09 -8.15 -7.99
CA GLY A 127 -3.61 -8.80 -9.21
C GLY A 127 -4.68 -8.99 -10.28
N LEU A 128 -5.93 -9.25 -9.89
CA LEU A 128 -7.06 -9.30 -10.84
C LEU A 128 -7.26 -7.96 -11.55
N TRP A 129 -7.31 -6.86 -10.79
CA TRP A 129 -7.56 -5.53 -11.32
C TRP A 129 -6.39 -5.05 -12.18
N ILE A 130 -5.16 -5.28 -11.73
CA ILE A 130 -3.93 -5.01 -12.48
C ILE A 130 -3.95 -5.74 -13.82
N LYS A 131 -4.33 -7.03 -13.82
CA LYS A 131 -4.43 -7.83 -15.04
C LYS A 131 -5.48 -7.28 -16.00
N GLU A 132 -6.65 -6.89 -15.51
CA GLU A 132 -7.71 -6.33 -16.35
C GLU A 132 -7.37 -4.92 -16.87
N ILE A 133 -6.73 -4.09 -16.06
CA ILE A 133 -6.20 -2.77 -16.45
C ILE A 133 -5.24 -2.92 -17.64
N ARG A 134 -4.25 -3.83 -17.53
CA ARG A 134 -3.24 -4.05 -18.58
C ARG A 134 -3.82 -4.54 -19.90
N LYS A 135 -4.94 -5.26 -19.87
CA LYS A 135 -5.62 -5.72 -21.09
C LYS A 135 -6.38 -4.60 -21.80
N ARG A 136 -6.74 -3.54 -21.09
CA ARG A 136 -7.62 -2.46 -21.54
C ARG A 136 -6.77 -1.28 -21.98
N LYS A 137 -6.55 -1.17 -23.29
CA LYS A 137 -5.58 -0.25 -23.92
C LYS A 137 -5.69 1.19 -23.43
N GLU A 138 -6.88 1.78 -23.49
CA GLU A 138 -7.12 3.18 -23.10
C GLU A 138 -6.90 3.38 -21.61
N LEU A 139 -7.28 2.40 -20.79
CA LEU A 139 -7.08 2.43 -19.35
C LEU A 139 -5.60 2.29 -18.96
N SER A 140 -4.87 1.36 -19.58
CA SER A 140 -3.42 1.22 -19.39
C SER A 140 -2.70 2.54 -19.72
N LYS A 141 -3.01 3.13 -20.88
CA LYS A 141 -2.47 4.43 -21.29
C LYS A 141 -2.79 5.55 -20.32
N TYR A 142 -4.03 5.62 -19.84
CA TYR A 142 -4.44 6.61 -18.86
C TYR A 142 -3.57 6.52 -17.61
N ILE A 143 -3.41 5.30 -17.08
CA ILE A 143 -2.67 5.15 -15.84
C ILE A 143 -1.16 5.39 -16.05
N GLU A 144 -0.59 4.93 -17.17
CA GLU A 144 0.80 5.23 -17.55
C GLU A 144 1.05 6.74 -17.65
N GLN A 145 0.11 7.51 -18.18
CA GLN A 145 0.27 8.95 -18.38
C GLN A 145 0.05 9.77 -17.10
N TYR A 146 -0.89 9.39 -16.24
CA TYR A 146 -1.32 10.23 -15.11
C TYR A 146 -0.87 9.75 -13.74
N TRP A 147 -0.45 8.50 -13.60
CA TRP A 147 -0.04 7.95 -12.30
C TRP A 147 1.47 7.75 -12.15
N ASP A 148 2.27 8.07 -13.20
CA ASP A 148 3.75 8.19 -13.30
C ASP A 148 4.60 6.99 -12.78
N ASP A 149 4.01 6.11 -11.99
CA ASP A 149 4.54 4.85 -11.53
C ASP A 149 3.98 3.72 -12.40
N ALA A 150 4.58 3.53 -13.57
CA ALA A 150 4.51 2.22 -14.27
C ALA A 150 4.83 1.04 -13.31
N LYS A 151 5.57 1.34 -12.22
CA LYS A 151 5.85 0.45 -11.07
C LYS A 151 4.65 0.06 -10.20
N ILE A 152 3.50 0.73 -10.33
CA ILE A 152 2.26 0.23 -9.72
C ILE A 152 1.91 -1.12 -10.33
N PHE A 153 2.14 -1.30 -11.63
CA PHE A 153 1.76 -2.52 -12.32
C PHE A 153 2.93 -3.49 -12.48
N ASP A 154 4.19 -3.03 -12.54
CA ASP A 154 5.40 -3.88 -12.59
C ASP A 154 5.72 -4.59 -11.26
#